data_AF-A0A8J2TFP4-F1
#
_entry.id   AF-A0A8J2TFP4-F1
#
_cell.length_a   1.000
_cell.length_b   1.000
_cell.length_c   1.000
_cell.angle_alpha   90.00
_cell.angle_beta   90.00
_cell.angle_gamma   90.00
#
_symmetry.space_group_name_H-M   'P 1'
#
loop_
_entity.id
_entity.type
_entity.pdbx_description
1 polymer ?
#
loop_
_entity_poly.entity_id
_entity_poly.type
_entity_poly.pdbx_seq_one_letter_code
_entity_poly.pdbx_strand_id
1 'polypeptide(L)' 'MSFEESKTVFNDPLYIDFYAPDHSIDADRHIIIGESQQGRLLIVYYTEEEILFV' A
#
# COMPACT_ATOMS: atom_id res chain seq x y z
N MET A 1 3.84 5.47 -14.13
CA MET A 1 4.23 5.13 -12.75
C MET A 1 4.73 3.69 -12.78
N SER A 2 5.89 3.41 -12.19
CA SER A 2 6.43 2.04 -12.12
C SER A 2 6.04 1.40 -10.78
N PHE A 3 5.99 0.06 -10.76
CA PHE A 3 5.81 -0.67 -9.51
C PHE A 3 6.89 -0.30 -8.48
N GLU A 4 8.14 -0.16 -8.92
CA GLU A 4 9.26 0.26 -8.09
C GLU A 4 9.05 1.61 -7.41
N GLU A 5 8.47 2.57 -8.13
CA GLU A 5 8.11 3.86 -7.56
C GLU A 5 6.98 3.74 -6.54
N SER A 6 5.93 2.96 -6.83
CA SER A 6 4.81 2.78 -5.91
C SER A 6 5.25 2.24 -4.55
N LYS A 7 6.27 1.37 -4.49
CA LYS A 7 6.84 0.88 -3.22
C LYS A 7 7.46 1.98 -2.37
N THR A 8 7.86 3.10 -2.96
CA THR A 8 8.48 4.19 -2.20
C THR A 8 7.49 4.93 -1.30
N VAL A 9 6.19 4.79 -1.54
CA VAL A 9 5.11 5.35 -0.69
C VAL A 9 5.19 4.80 0.74
N PHE A 10 5.62 3.55 0.93
CA PHE A 10 5.82 2.96 2.27
C PHE A 10 6.94 3.65 3.08
N ASN A 11 7.77 4.47 2.45
CA ASN A 11 8.81 5.25 3.12
C ASN A 11 8.38 6.70 3.42
N ASP A 12 7.17 7.11 3.03
CA ASP A 12 6.65 8.44 3.35
C ASP A 12 6.30 8.51 4.84
N PRO A 13 6.94 9.38 5.66
CA PRO A 13 6.62 9.49 7.08
C PRO A 13 5.18 9.98 7.36
N LEU A 14 4.47 10.48 6.34
CA LEU A 14 3.11 11.01 6.44
C LEU A 14 2.07 10.18 5.67
N TYR A 15 2.41 8.94 5.26
CA TYR A 15 1.43 8.10 4.57
C TYR A 15 0.20 7.84 5.44
N ILE A 16 -0.92 7.57 4.78
CA ILE A 16 -2.15 7.10 5.39
C ILE A 16 -2.51 5.75 4.78
N ASP A 17 -2.69 4.73 5.62
CA ASP A 17 -3.13 3.39 5.22
C ASP A 17 -4.56 3.12 5.69
N PHE A 18 -5.37 2.54 4.80
CA PHE A 18 -6.77 2.21 5.01
C PHE A 18 -7.03 0.75 4.65
N TYR A 19 -7.63 0.02 5.59
CA TYR A 19 -8.20 -1.29 5.31
C TYR A 19 -9.47 -1.15 4.44
N ALA A 20 -9.53 -1.92 3.35
CA ALA A 20 -10.61 -1.87 2.36
C ALA A 20 -11.31 -3.24 2.23
N PRO A 21 -12.21 -3.59 3.17
CA PRO A 21 -12.83 -4.92 3.26
C PRO A 21 -13.83 -5.26 2.14
N ASP A 22 -14.37 -4.26 1.43
CA ASP A 22 -15.61 -4.41 0.67
C ASP A 22 -15.51 -5.24 -0.64
N HIS A 23 -14.33 -5.75 -1.04
CA HIS A 23 -14.14 -6.27 -2.40
C HIS A 23 -13.44 -7.64 -2.54
N SER A 24 -13.12 -8.36 -1.46
CA SER A 24 -12.71 -9.77 -1.56
C SER A 24 -13.09 -10.59 -0.33
N ILE A 25 -13.67 -11.76 -0.58
CA ILE A 25 -14.08 -12.73 0.44
C ILE A 25 -12.86 -13.41 1.11
N ASP A 26 -11.69 -13.39 0.45
CA ASP A 26 -10.53 -14.22 0.82
C ASP A 26 -9.17 -13.47 0.90
N ALA A 27 -9.14 -12.14 0.83
CA ALA A 27 -7.87 -11.40 0.92
C ALA A 27 -8.03 -10.04 1.61
N ASP A 28 -7.17 -9.78 2.59
CA ASP A 28 -7.05 -8.47 3.24
C ASP A 28 -6.46 -7.46 2.25
N ARG A 29 -7.27 -6.47 1.87
CA ARG A 29 -6.90 -5.42 0.92
C ARG A 29 -6.71 -4.10 1.63
N HIS A 30 -5.69 -3.38 1.20
CA HIS A 30 -5.28 -2.10 1.77
C HIS A 30 -5.13 -1.04 0.68
N ILE A 31 -5.35 0.21 1.07
CA ILE A 31 -5.11 1.39 0.25
C ILE A 31 -4.17 2.29 1.04
N ILE A 32 -2.98 2.53 0.50
CA ILE A 32 -2.03 3.50 1.04
C ILE A 32 -1.99 4.75 0.16
N ILE A 33 -2.07 5.91 0.81
CA ILE A 33 -1.94 7.23 0.19
C ILE A 33 -0.70 7.90 0.78
N GLY A 34 0.21 8.35 -0.07
CA GLY A 34 1.44 9.04 0.36
C GLY A 34 2.27 9.55 -0.80
N GLU A 35 3.35 10.26 -0.48
CA GLU A 35 4.28 10.84 -1.44
C GLU A 35 5.36 9.82 -1.84
N SER A 36 5.54 9.59 -3.14
CA SER A 36 6.66 8.80 -3.64
C SER A 36 7.97 9.55 -3.48
N GLN A 37 9.11 8.85 -3.54
CA GLN A 37 10.44 9.48 -3.55
C GLN A 37 10.66 10.46 -4.71
N GLN A 38 9.78 10.46 -5.72
CA GLN A 38 9.81 11.39 -6.85
C GLN A 38 8.94 12.63 -6.61
N GLY A 39 8.45 12.83 -5.39
CA GLY A 39 7.64 13.97 -4.98
C GLY A 39 6.20 13.94 -5.49
N ARG A 40 5.65 12.73 -5.75
CA ARG A 40 4.30 12.57 -6.30
C ARG A 40 3.37 11.94 -5.29
N LEU A 41 2.21 12.54 -5.07
CA LEU A 41 1.14 11.93 -4.30
C LEU A 41 0.58 10.72 -5.06
N LEU A 42 0.63 9.54 -4.45
CA LEU A 42 0.15 8.28 -5.01
C LEU A 42 -0.95 7.68 -4.15
N ILE A 43 -1.84 6.93 -4.79
CA ILE A 43 -2.80 6.03 -4.15
C ILE A 43 -2.46 4.62 -4.64
N VAL A 44 -2.12 3.72 -3.73
CA VAL A 44 -1.64 2.37 -4.05
C VAL A 44 -2.54 1.35 -3.37
N TYR A 45 -3.07 0.42 -4.16
CA TYR A 45 -3.77 -0.77 -3.67
C TYR A 45 -2.77 -1.91 -3.49
N TYR A 46 -2.78 -2.56 -2.33
CA TYR A 46 -1.92 -3.71 -2.05
C TYR A 46 -2.61 -4.73 -1.14
N THR A 47 -2.00 -5.90 -1.03
CA THR A 47 -2.38 -6.98 -0.12
C THR A 47 -1.23 -7.25 0.81
N GLU A 48 -1.49 -7.48 2.10
CA GLU A 48 -0.48 -8.04 3.00
C GLU A 48 -0.45 -9.55 2.87
N GLU A 49 0.76 -10.12 2.81
CA GLU A 49 0.95 -11.55 3.04
C GLU A 49 1.40 -11.73 4.48
N GLU A 50 0.57 -12.36 5.31
CA GLU A 50 0.98 -12.74 6.67
C GLU A 50 2.03 -13.85 6.56
N ILE A 51 3.31 -13.51 6.80
CA ILE A 51 4.37 -14.51 6.90
C ILE A 51 4.23 -15.19 8.26
N LEU A 52 3.54 -16.33 8.28
CA LEU A 52 3.47 -17.19 9.46
C LEU A 52 4.82 -17.90 9.66
N PHE A 53 5.59 -17.48 10.66
CA PHE A 53 6.75 -18.25 11.13
C PHE A 53 6.23 -19.46 11.92
N VAL A 54 6.27 -20.64 11.30
CA VAL A 54 6.01 -21.96 11.94
C VAL A 54 7.32 -22.57 12.43
#